data_AF-X1SQM6-F1
#
_entry.id   AF-X1SQM6-F1
#
_cell.length_a   1.000
_cell.length_b   1.000
_cell.length_c   1.000
_cell.angle_alpha   90.00
_cell.angle_beta   90.00
_cell.angle_gamma   90.00
#
_symmetry.space_group_name_H-M   'P 1'
#
loop_
_entity.id
_entity.type
_entity.pdbx_description
1 polymer ?
#
loop_
_entity_poly.entity_id
_entity_poly.type
_entity_poly.pdbx_seq_one_letter_code
_entity_poly.pdbx_strand_id
1 'polypeptide(L)'
;MEEFFDSIFNLTYKNVELIIIDNNSQDNSVEIIQKNYPIVKIVLKNDIKHLFQKELDIEVKIGHNINELKSELNQQDFVTDVIQNNKGLNIKIKERDYFSNLLLILGKYKISYLKEYESTLEDLFIKLNK
;
A
#
# COMPACT_ATOMS: atom_id res chain seq x y z
N MET A 1 -14.89 -22.85 -0.04
CA MET A 1 -15.34 -21.43 -0.03
C MET A 1 -16.57 -21.30 0.85
N GLU A 2 -17.63 -22.07 0.61
CA GLU A 2 -18.83 -22.08 1.46
C GLU A 2 -18.53 -22.38 2.94
N GLU A 3 -17.70 -23.39 3.24
CA GLU A 3 -17.28 -23.71 4.62
C GLU A 3 -16.61 -22.53 5.36
N PHE A 4 -15.86 -21.68 4.63
CA PHE A 4 -15.23 -20.49 5.21
C PHE A 4 -16.28 -19.46 5.59
N PHE A 5 -17.22 -19.15 4.69
CA PHE A 5 -18.30 -18.23 4.98
C PHE A 5 -19.17 -18.74 6.13
N ASP A 6 -19.56 -20.01 6.11
CA ASP A 6 -20.37 -20.61 7.16
C ASP A 6 -19.68 -20.49 8.53
N SER A 7 -18.35 -20.62 8.58
CA SER A 7 -17.59 -20.40 9.81
C SER A 7 -17.66 -18.94 10.32
N ILE A 8 -17.63 -17.95 9.41
CA ILE A 8 -17.73 -16.52 9.73
C ILE A 8 -19.16 -16.16 10.17
N PHE A 9 -20.18 -16.66 9.47
CA PHE A 9 -21.58 -16.39 9.79
C PHE A 9 -22.03 -17.02 11.12
N ASN A 10 -21.35 -18.10 11.54
CA ASN A 10 -21.59 -18.79 12.80
C ASN A 10 -20.87 -18.17 14.01
N LEU A 11 -20.11 -17.07 13.84
CA LEU A 11 -19.47 -16.37 14.95
C LEU A 11 -20.50 -15.85 15.97
N THR A 12 -20.16 -15.91 17.25
CA THR A 12 -21.00 -15.39 18.35
C THR A 12 -21.03 -13.86 18.36
N TYR A 13 -19.98 -13.21 17.89
CA TYR A 13 -19.92 -11.76 17.67
C TYR A 13 -20.49 -11.43 16.29
N LYS A 14 -21.58 -10.64 16.24
CA LYS A 14 -22.34 -10.37 15.00
C LYS A 14 -22.01 -9.04 14.32
N ASN A 15 -21.27 -8.15 14.97
CA ASN A 15 -20.92 -6.85 14.41
C ASN A 15 -19.65 -6.94 13.54
N VAL A 16 -19.73 -7.72 12.46
CA VAL A 16 -18.60 -7.98 11.56
C VAL A 16 -18.99 -7.59 10.14
N GLU A 17 -18.13 -6.83 9.48
CA GLU A 17 -18.24 -6.53 8.06
C GLU A 17 -17.23 -7.38 7.29
N LEU A 18 -17.71 -8.14 6.31
CA LEU A 18 -16.86 -8.96 5.45
C LEU A 18 -16.72 -8.28 4.08
N ILE A 19 -15.49 -7.90 3.74
CA ILE A 19 -15.16 -7.33 2.43
C ILE A 19 -14.20 -8.29 1.72
N ILE A 20 -14.52 -8.64 0.49
CA ILE A 20 -13.69 -9.52 -0.36
C ILE A 20 -13.14 -8.70 -1.50
N ILE A 21 -11.82 -8.74 -1.64
CA ILE A 21 -11.14 -8.17 -2.80
C ILE A 21 -11.01 -9.26 -3.84
N ASP A 22 -11.73 -9.12 -4.95
CA ASP A 22 -11.52 -9.99 -6.09
C ASP A 22 -10.28 -9.55 -6.88
N ASN A 23 -9.30 -10.44 -7.02
CA ASN A 23 -8.06 -10.22 -7.76
C ASN A 23 -8.22 -10.61 -9.24
N ASN A 24 -9.32 -10.17 -9.87
CA ASN A 24 -9.65 -10.48 -11.26
C ASN A 24 -9.81 -11.99 -11.49
N SER A 25 -10.65 -12.62 -10.68
CA SER A 25 -10.95 -14.04 -10.85
C SER A 25 -11.48 -14.31 -12.26
N GLN A 26 -11.10 -15.46 -12.82
CA GLN A 26 -11.57 -15.93 -14.13
C GLN A 26 -12.70 -16.96 -13.99
N ASP A 27 -13.10 -17.27 -12.75
CA ASP A 27 -14.13 -18.24 -12.40
C ASP A 27 -15.38 -17.54 -11.85
N ASN A 28 -16.43 -18.33 -11.61
CA ASN A 28 -17.73 -17.82 -11.14
C ASN A 28 -17.74 -17.52 -9.62
N SER A 29 -16.58 -17.36 -8.97
CA SER A 29 -16.50 -17.14 -7.53
C SER A 29 -17.25 -15.88 -7.08
N VAL A 30 -17.11 -14.78 -7.82
CA VAL A 30 -17.81 -13.51 -7.56
C VAL A 30 -19.33 -13.70 -7.59
N GLU A 31 -19.86 -14.37 -8.62
CA GLU A 31 -21.31 -14.64 -8.75
C GLU A 31 -21.83 -15.52 -7.62
N ILE A 32 -21.09 -16.58 -7.26
CA ILE A 32 -21.48 -17.50 -6.17
C ILE A 32 -21.54 -16.75 -4.83
N ILE A 33 -20.55 -15.90 -4.55
CA ILE A 33 -20.49 -15.13 -3.31
C ILE A 33 -21.65 -14.11 -3.26
N GLN A 34 -21.89 -13.36 -4.33
CA GLN A 34 -22.98 -12.37 -4.37
C GLN A 34 -24.35 -13.03 -4.18
N LYS A 35 -24.54 -14.21 -4.76
CA LYS A 35 -25.80 -14.95 -4.68
C LYS A 35 -26.05 -15.55 -3.30
N ASN A 36 -25.03 -16.19 -2.72
CA ASN A 36 -25.19 -16.97 -1.48
C ASN A 36 -24.95 -16.12 -0.21
N TYR A 37 -24.17 -15.04 -0.32
CA TYR A 37 -23.74 -14.22 0.80
C TYR A 37 -23.91 -12.72 0.49
N PRO A 38 -25.15 -12.23 0.30
CA PRO A 38 -25.42 -10.87 -0.20
C PRO A 38 -24.98 -9.75 0.75
N ILE A 39 -24.68 -10.07 2.02
CA ILE A 39 -24.14 -9.09 2.98
C ILE A 39 -22.64 -8.79 2.76
N VAL A 40 -21.96 -9.62 1.97
CA VAL A 40 -20.53 -9.53 1.71
C VAL A 40 -20.30 -8.48 0.65
N LYS A 41 -19.51 -7.46 0.96
CA LYS A 41 -19.11 -6.45 -0.02
C LYS A 41 -17.99 -7.02 -0.87
N ILE A 42 -18.16 -7.04 -2.19
CA ILE A 42 -17.10 -7.41 -3.12
C ILE A 42 -16.54 -6.14 -3.73
N VAL A 43 -15.22 -6.04 -3.71
CA VAL A 43 -14.46 -4.94 -4.29
C VAL A 43 -13.57 -5.53 -5.37
N LEU A 44 -13.73 -5.11 -6.62
CA LEU A 44 -12.86 -5.59 -7.69
C LEU A 44 -11.51 -4.87 -7.59
N LYS A 45 -10.42 -5.59 -7.84
CA LYS A 45 -9.07 -5.00 -7.85
C LYS A 45 -8.95 -3.80 -8.79
N ASN A 46 -9.66 -3.80 -9.91
CA ASN A 46 -9.66 -2.68 -10.83
C ASN A 46 -10.30 -1.43 -10.23
N ASP A 47 -11.34 -1.58 -9.41
CA ASP A 47 -12.02 -0.47 -8.74
C ASP A 47 -11.09 0.20 -7.72
N ILE A 48 -10.21 -0.57 -7.08
CA ILE A 48 -9.21 -0.07 -6.13
C ILE A 48 -7.82 0.12 -6.73
N LYS A 49 -7.66 0.00 -8.05
CA LYS A 49 -6.37 0.17 -8.73
C LYS A 49 -5.73 1.54 -8.44
N HIS A 50 -6.54 2.59 -8.41
CA HIS A 50 -6.12 3.95 -8.05
C HIS A 50 -5.66 4.06 -6.58
N LEU A 51 -6.13 3.17 -5.69
CA LEU A 51 -5.65 3.09 -4.31
C LEU A 51 -4.27 2.43 -4.22
N PHE A 52 -3.94 1.51 -5.13
CA PHE A 52 -2.61 0.90 -5.26
C PHE A 52 -1.60 1.82 -5.95
N GLN A 53 -2.06 2.82 -6.70
CA GLN A 53 -1.22 3.90 -7.25
C GLN A 53 -0.83 4.95 -6.20
N LYS A 54 -1.09 4.69 -4.91
CA LYS A 54 -0.78 5.62 -3.83
C LYS A 54 0.70 5.66 -3.49
N GLU A 55 1.01 6.73 -2.77
CA GLU A 55 2.31 7.08 -2.24
C GLU A 55 3.15 5.87 -1.83
N LEU A 56 4.40 5.87 -2.25
CA LEU A 56 5.35 4.82 -1.94
C LEU A 56 6.24 5.26 -0.80
N ASP A 57 6.35 4.43 0.22
CA ASP A 57 7.17 4.68 1.41
C ASP A 57 8.47 3.89 1.30
N ILE A 58 9.60 4.56 1.41
CA ILE A 58 10.92 4.02 1.10
C ILE A 58 11.88 4.33 2.25
N GLU A 59 12.46 3.30 2.85
CA GLU A 59 13.54 3.46 3.82
C GLU A 59 14.89 3.37 3.10
N VAL A 60 15.72 4.37 3.33
CA VAL A 60 17.07 4.46 2.79
C VAL A 60 18.05 4.66 3.93
N LYS A 61 19.10 3.83 3.98
CA LYS A 61 20.25 4.07 4.87
C LYS A 61 21.41 4.63 4.07
N ILE A 62 21.96 5.71 4.57
CA ILE A 62 23.04 6.46 3.94
C ILE A 62 24.16 6.66 4.95
N GLY A 63 25.41 6.49 4.51
CA GLY A 63 26.58 6.58 5.40
C GLY A 63 26.98 8.01 5.77
N HIS A 64 26.91 8.94 4.81
CA HIS A 64 27.32 10.34 4.96
C HIS A 64 26.37 11.26 4.16
N ASN A 65 26.42 12.56 4.40
CA ASN A 65 25.65 13.58 3.66
C ASN A 65 24.11 13.45 3.77
N ILE A 66 23.61 12.88 4.87
CA ILE A 66 22.16 12.72 5.10
C ILE A 66 21.39 14.04 5.01
N ASN A 67 21.97 15.14 5.49
CA ASN A 67 21.35 16.46 5.45
C ASN A 67 21.26 17.03 4.02
N GLU A 68 22.27 16.76 3.19
CA GLU A 68 22.30 17.18 1.80
C GLU A 68 21.25 16.41 1.00
N LEU A 69 21.23 15.08 1.13
CA LEU A 69 20.21 14.24 0.51
C LEU A 69 18.80 14.66 0.95
N LYS A 70 18.58 14.91 2.25
CA LYS A 70 17.30 15.40 2.76
C LYS A 70 16.90 16.73 2.14
N SER A 71 17.84 17.66 1.98
CA SER A 71 17.57 18.95 1.33
C SER A 71 17.21 18.79 -0.15
N GLU A 72 17.95 17.94 -0.89
CA GLU A 72 17.66 17.66 -2.31
C GLU A 72 16.30 16.99 -2.50
N LEU A 73 15.95 16.04 -1.63
CA LEU A 73 14.65 15.35 -1.65
C LEU A 73 13.48 16.30 -1.36
N ASN A 74 13.62 17.19 -0.38
CA ASN A 74 12.58 18.17 -0.04
C ASN A 74 12.33 19.22 -1.13
N GLN A 75 13.21 19.34 -2.12
CA GLN A 75 13.03 20.22 -3.28
C GLN A 75 12.26 19.54 -4.42
N GLN A 76 12.07 18.22 -4.35
CA GLN A 76 11.37 17.47 -5.39
C GLN A 76 9.86 17.60 -5.22
N ASP A 77 9.18 17.94 -6.30
CA ASP A 77 7.72 18.04 -6.32
C ASP A 77 7.02 16.69 -6.11
N PHE A 78 7.69 15.59 -6.42
CA PHE A 78 7.16 14.22 -6.25
C PHE A 78 7.42 13.62 -4.87
N VAL A 79 8.19 14.28 -4.00
CA VAL A 79 8.42 13.82 -2.62
C VAL A 79 7.37 14.47 -1.73
N THR A 80 6.64 13.66 -0.97
CA THR A 80 5.57 14.15 -0.08
C THR A 80 6.02 14.28 1.37
N ASP A 81 6.96 13.45 1.81
CA ASP A 81 7.52 13.53 3.15
C ASP A 81 8.93 12.94 3.21
N VAL A 82 9.77 13.49 4.11
CA VAL A 82 11.12 13.00 4.38
C VAL A 82 11.40 13.04 5.87
N ILE A 83 11.28 11.88 6.52
CA ILE A 83 11.48 11.72 7.95
C ILE A 83 12.88 11.13 8.18
N GLN A 84 13.70 11.85 8.95
CA GLN A 84 15.00 11.34 9.37
C GLN A 84 14.85 10.54 10.66
N ASN A 85 15.44 9.34 10.68
CA ASN A 85 15.49 8.48 11.86
C ASN A 85 16.94 8.08 12.17
N ASN A 86 17.14 7.34 13.26
CA ASN A 86 18.48 6.94 13.73
C ASN A 86 19.24 6.04 12.73
N LYS A 87 18.55 5.48 11.72
CA LYS A 87 19.09 4.52 10.76
C LYS A 87 19.25 5.12 9.36
N GLY A 88 18.64 6.26 9.05
CA GLY A 88 18.63 6.85 7.72
C GLY A 88 17.44 7.80 7.48
N LEU A 89 16.86 7.73 6.28
CA LEU A 89 15.70 8.51 5.86
C LEU A 89 14.56 7.58 5.47
N ASN A 90 13.35 7.90 5.93
CA ASN A 90 12.10 7.40 5.36
C ASN A 90 11.56 8.47 4.43
N ILE A 91 11.30 8.08 3.18
CA ILE A 91 10.95 8.96 2.08
C ILE A 91 9.60 8.50 1.55
N LYS A 92 8.63 9.40 1.52
CA LYS A 92 7.36 9.19 0.83
C LYS A 92 7.39 9.91 -0.51
N ILE A 93 7.05 9.20 -1.58
CA ILE A 93 6.88 9.77 -2.92
C ILE A 93 5.42 9.66 -3.34
N LYS A 94 4.92 10.60 -4.14
CA LYS A 94 3.51 10.70 -4.57
C LYS A 94 2.98 9.43 -5.22
N GLU A 95 3.76 8.87 -6.13
CA GLU A 95 3.37 7.75 -6.98
C GLU A 95 4.59 6.88 -7.30
N ARG A 96 4.36 5.60 -7.56
CA ARG A 96 5.40 4.63 -7.89
C ARG A 96 6.18 4.97 -9.16
N ASP A 97 5.55 5.67 -10.10
CA ASP A 97 6.19 6.07 -11.36
C ASP A 97 7.40 7.01 -11.13
N TYR A 98 7.43 7.73 -10.01
CA TYR A 98 8.57 8.56 -9.60
C TYR A 98 9.72 7.78 -8.94
N PHE A 99 9.57 6.46 -8.76
CA PHE A 99 10.63 5.65 -8.14
C PHE A 99 11.94 5.72 -8.95
N SER A 100 11.86 5.75 -10.29
CA SER A 100 13.04 5.93 -11.14
C SER A 100 13.71 7.29 -10.90
N ASN A 101 12.94 8.37 -10.76
CA ASN A 101 13.46 9.70 -10.43
C ASN A 101 14.16 9.71 -9.06
N LEU A 102 13.56 9.05 -8.07
CA LEU A 102 14.18 8.88 -6.76
C LEU A 102 15.51 8.14 -6.86
N LEU A 103 15.57 7.02 -7.60
CA LEU A 103 16.80 6.25 -7.78
C LEU A 103 17.93 7.07 -8.42
N LEU A 104 17.61 7.98 -9.35
CA LEU A 104 18.61 8.88 -9.94
C LEU A 104 19.23 9.82 -8.90
N ILE A 105 18.44 10.32 -7.95
CA ILE A 105 18.93 11.15 -6.85
C ILE A 105 19.77 10.29 -5.91
N LEU A 106 19.22 9.15 -5.46
CA LEU A 106 19.90 8.24 -4.54
C LEU A 106 21.23 7.71 -5.10
N GLY A 107 21.33 7.53 -6.41
CA GLY A 107 22.55 7.10 -7.10
C GLY A 107 23.75 8.05 -6.97
N LYS A 108 23.51 9.32 -6.59
CA LYS A 108 24.58 10.29 -6.28
C LYS A 108 25.23 10.03 -4.92
N TYR A 109 24.58 9.23 -4.08
CA TYR A 109 24.97 9.01 -2.69
C TYR A 109 25.38 7.56 -2.44
N LYS A 110 26.21 7.36 -1.42
CA LYS A 110 26.61 6.02 -0.97
C LYS A 110 25.52 5.39 -0.10
N ILE A 111 24.52 4.82 -0.77
CA ILE A 111 23.43 4.09 -0.13
C ILE A 111 23.90 2.70 0.30
N SER A 112 23.66 2.34 1.57
CA SER A 112 24.01 1.01 2.11
C SER A 112 22.80 0.08 2.21
N TYR A 113 21.59 0.63 2.17
CA TYR A 113 20.35 -0.11 2.27
C TYR A 113 19.21 0.69 1.65
N LEU A 114 18.33 0.01 0.93
CA LEU A 114 17.10 0.55 0.39
C LEU A 114 16.00 -0.51 0.54
N LYS A 115 14.85 -0.11 1.07
CA LYS A 115 13.67 -0.96 1.16
C LYS A 115 12.40 -0.19 0.83
N GLU A 116 11.64 -0.76 -0.12
CA GLU A 116 10.28 -0.34 -0.46
C GLU A 116 9.30 -0.97 0.55
N TYR A 117 8.36 -0.17 1.04
CA TYR A 117 7.21 -0.63 1.81
C TYR A 117 5.96 -0.47 0.96
N GLU A 118 5.36 -1.59 0.58
CA GLU A 118 4.02 -1.60 -0.02
C GLU A 118 2.98 -1.35 1.09
N SER A 119 1.96 -0.53 0.78
CA SER A 119 0.81 -0.38 1.68
C SER A 119 0.14 -1.72 1.91
N THR A 120 -0.18 -2.05 3.15
CA THR A 120 -0.93 -3.28 3.45
C THR A 120 -2.38 -3.15 2.97
N LEU A 121 -3.07 -4.27 2.81
CA LEU A 121 -4.52 -4.26 2.53
C LEU A 121 -5.29 -3.48 3.60
N GLU A 122 -4.89 -3.59 4.87
CA GLU A 122 -5.49 -2.84 5.97
C GLU A 122 -5.31 -1.33 5.81
N ASP A 123 -4.11 -0.87 5.44
CA ASP A 123 -3.83 0.54 5.16
C ASP A 123 -4.71 1.09 4.02
N LEU A 124 -4.95 0.26 3.00
CA LEU A 124 -5.82 0.60 1.88
C LEU A 124 -7.29 0.70 2.32
N PHE A 125 -7.75 -0.20 3.19
CA PHE A 125 -9.10 -0.20 3.75
C PHE A 125 -9.37 1.01 4.66
N ILE A 126 -8.42 1.39 5.53
CA ILE A 126 -8.57 2.58 6.39
C ILE A 126 -8.76 3.84 5.54
N LYS A 127 -8.11 3.91 4.37
CA LYS A 127 -8.23 5.04 3.44
C LYS A 127 -9.55 5.07 2.66
N LEU A 128 -10.28 3.96 2.56
CA LEU A 128 -11.61 3.92 1.92
C LEU A 128 -12.72 4.47 2.82
N ASN A 129 -12.51 4.40 4.14
CA ASN A 129 -13.51 4.73 5.16
C ASN A 129 -13.29 6.11 5.81
N LYS A 130 -12.45 6.97 5.23
CA LYS A 130 -12.21 8.36 5.64
C LYS A 130 -12.70 9.31 4.55
#